data_AF-A0A7X3MWW2-F1
#
_entry.id   AF-A0A7X3MWW2-F1
#
_cell.length_a   1.000
_cell.length_b   1.000
_cell.length_c   1.000
_cell.angle_alpha   90.00
_cell.angle_beta   90.00
_cell.angle_gamma   90.00
#
_symmetry.space_group_name_H-M   'P 1'
#
loop_
_entity.id
_entity.type
_entity.pdbx_description
1 polymer ?
#
loop_
_entity_poly.entity_id
_entity_poly.type
_entity_poly.pdbx_seq_one_letter_code
_entity_poly.pdbx_strand_id
1 'polypeptide(L)'
;MSNVIPLAPRLKQARSSATEAEERAALAADLIDLIERVRDVTEHVATLSGPSLSIQQTAQQLLDAGTALERAVETLTENGEWVPF
;
A
#
# COMPACT_ATOMS: atom_id res chain seq x y z
N MET A 1 -18.93 4.24 -57.14
CA MET A 1 -19.59 4.40 -55.83
C MET A 1 -18.83 3.53 -54.82
N SER A 2 -17.84 4.10 -54.12
CA SER A 2 -17.03 3.38 -53.13
C SER A 2 -17.48 3.80 -51.74
N ASN A 3 -18.19 2.91 -51.04
CA ASN A 3 -18.58 3.13 -49.65
C ASN A 3 -17.43 2.65 -48.76
N VAL A 4 -16.56 3.58 -48.37
CA VAL A 4 -15.52 3.31 -47.40
C VAL A 4 -16.13 3.41 -46.00
N ILE A 5 -16.26 2.28 -45.32
CA ILE A 5 -16.60 2.23 -43.90
C ILE A 5 -15.30 2.52 -43.12
N PRO A 6 -15.20 3.60 -42.34
CA PRO A 6 -14.05 3.77 -41.47
C PRO A 6 -14.09 2.69 -40.39
N LEU A 7 -13.06 1.85 -40.33
CA LEU A 7 -12.84 0.98 -39.18
C LEU A 7 -12.63 1.87 -37.96
N ALA A 8 -13.60 1.87 -37.05
CA ALA A 8 -13.42 2.49 -35.75
C ALA A 8 -12.16 1.91 -35.08
N PRO A 9 -11.23 2.74 -34.59
CA PRO A 9 -10.10 2.24 -33.85
C PRO A 9 -10.66 1.51 -32.63
N ARG A 10 -10.26 0.24 -32.48
CA ARG A 10 -10.58 -0.56 -31.29
C ARG A 10 -10.28 0.30 -30.08
N LEU A 11 -11.30 0.60 -29.28
CA LEU A 11 -11.17 1.11 -27.93
C LEU A 11 -10.22 0.14 -27.22
N LYS A 12 -8.92 0.48 -27.22
CA LYS A 12 -8.04 0.08 -26.13
C LYS A 12 -8.76 0.64 -24.92
N GLN A 13 -9.37 -0.26 -24.17
CA GLN A 13 -10.00 0.00 -22.91
C GLN A 13 -8.95 0.75 -22.09
N ALA A 14 -9.01 2.07 -22.12
CA ALA A 14 -8.23 2.91 -21.26
C ALA A 14 -8.70 2.48 -19.88
N ARG A 15 -7.86 1.75 -19.15
CA ARG A 15 -8.01 1.71 -17.70
C ARG A 15 -8.11 3.16 -17.31
N SER A 16 -9.29 3.57 -16.88
CA SER A 16 -9.55 4.97 -16.58
C SER A 16 -8.58 5.37 -15.49
N SER A 17 -8.05 6.59 -15.52
CA SER A 17 -7.27 7.12 -14.39
C SER A 17 -8.02 7.00 -13.06
N ALA A 18 -9.35 7.00 -13.08
CA ALA A 18 -10.22 6.71 -11.95
C ALA A 18 -9.99 5.31 -11.35
N THR A 19 -9.77 4.27 -12.16
CA THR A 19 -9.49 2.91 -11.67
C THR A 19 -8.09 2.79 -11.08
N GLU A 20 -7.10 3.49 -11.63
CA GLU A 20 -5.74 3.52 -11.05
C GLU A 20 -5.73 4.27 -9.72
N ALA A 21 -6.51 5.34 -9.61
CA ALA A 21 -6.67 6.07 -8.36
C ALA A 21 -7.38 5.23 -7.29
N GLU A 22 -8.42 4.50 -7.66
CA GLU A 22 -9.13 3.59 -6.75
C GLU A 22 -8.22 2.43 -6.30
N GLU A 23 -7.47 1.80 -7.21
CA GLU A 23 -6.48 0.76 -6.89
C GLU A 23 -5.39 1.29 -5.93
N ARG A 24 -4.89 2.51 -6.18
CA ARG A 24 -3.88 3.17 -5.32
C ARG A 24 -4.43 3.50 -3.93
N ALA A 25 -5.68 3.96 -3.84
CA ALA A 25 -6.34 4.23 -2.57
C ALA A 25 -6.60 2.94 -1.76
N ALA A 26 -7.03 1.87 -2.43
CA ALA A 26 -7.21 0.56 -1.80
C ALA A 26 -5.88 0.03 -1.24
N LEU A 27 -4.79 0.13 -2.01
CA LEU A 27 -3.47 -0.26 -1.54
C LEU A 27 -2.98 0.58 -0.35
N ALA A 28 -3.25 1.89 -0.35
CA ALA A 28 -2.91 2.75 0.78
C ALA A 28 -3.66 2.33 2.05
N ALA A 29 -4.96 2.00 1.93
CA ALA A 29 -5.75 1.47 3.04
C ALA A 29 -5.19 0.13 3.55
N ASP A 30 -4.86 -0.80 2.65
CA ASP A 30 -4.27 -2.09 3.02
C ASP A 30 -2.93 -1.94 3.76
N LEU A 31 -2.10 -0.97 3.35
CA LEU A 31 -0.83 -0.67 4.01
C LEU A 31 -1.04 -0.05 5.40
N ILE A 32 -2.04 0.82 5.56
CA ILE A 32 -2.41 1.39 6.87
C ILE A 32 -2.88 0.28 7.82
N ASP A 33 -3.76 -0.62 7.36
CA ASP A 33 -4.22 -1.78 8.14
C ASP A 33 -3.04 -2.70 8.53
N LEU A 34 -2.05 -2.86 7.64
CA LEU A 34 -0.86 -3.66 7.93
C LEU A 34 0.04 -2.98 8.98
N ILE A 35 0.18 -1.66 8.96
CA ILE A 35 0.93 -0.91 9.99
C ILE A 35 0.30 -1.13 11.37
N GLU A 36 -1.03 -1.04 11.48
CA GLU A 36 -1.75 -1.30 12.73
C GLU A 36 -1.48 -2.72 13.25
N ARG A 37 -1.55 -3.72 12.36
CA ARG A 37 -1.23 -5.11 12.73
C ARG A 37 0.20 -5.30 13.17
N VAL A 38 1.17 -4.66 12.50
CA VAL A 38 2.58 -4.74 12.91
C VAL A 38 2.78 -4.13 14.29
N ARG A 39 2.08 -3.03 14.59
CA ARG A 39 2.09 -2.43 15.92
C ARG A 39 1.53 -3.39 16.98
N ASP A 40 0.36 -3.98 16.73
CA ASP A 40 -0.25 -4.96 17.65
C ASP A 40 0.68 -6.15 17.93
N VAL A 41 1.32 -6.67 16.89
CA VAL A 41 2.29 -7.77 17.02
C VAL A 41 3.52 -7.33 17.79
N THR A 42 4.00 -6.09 17.61
CA THR A 42 5.11 -5.53 18.37
C THR A 42 4.77 -5.41 19.86
N GLU A 43 3.57 -4.95 20.19
CA GLU A 43 3.05 -4.89 21.55
C GLU A 43 2.94 -6.30 22.16
N HIS A 44 2.49 -7.28 21.37
CA HIS A 44 2.44 -8.67 21.80
C HIS A 44 3.83 -9.24 22.10
N VAL A 45 4.84 -8.95 21.27
CA VAL A 45 6.24 -9.36 21.51
C VAL A 45 6.76 -8.84 22.84
N ALA A 46 6.38 -7.62 23.24
CA ALA A 46 6.77 -7.05 24.53
C ALA A 46 6.22 -7.84 25.75
N THR A 47 5.19 -8.67 25.55
CA THR A 47 4.60 -9.51 26.60
C THR A 47 5.20 -10.92 26.68
N LEU A 48 6.06 -11.29 25.72
CA LEU A 48 6.61 -12.64 25.65
C LEU A 48 7.62 -12.90 26.79
N SER A 49 7.58 -14.14 27.29
CA SER A 49 8.59 -14.67 28.21
C SER A 49 9.68 -15.37 27.40
N GLY A 50 10.96 -15.14 27.72
CA GLY A 50 12.07 -15.79 27.01
C GLY A 50 13.39 -15.02 27.11
N PRO A 51 14.41 -15.43 26.33
CA PRO A 51 15.68 -14.72 26.27
C PRO A 51 15.45 -13.25 25.85
N SER A 52 15.88 -12.32 26.70
CA SER A 52 15.61 -10.89 26.51
C SER A 52 16.14 -10.38 25.18
N LEU A 53 17.33 -10.83 24.77
CA LEU A 53 17.98 -10.38 23.55
C LEU A 53 17.18 -10.74 22.29
N SER A 54 16.68 -11.99 22.18
CA SER A 54 15.91 -12.40 21.00
C SER A 54 14.58 -11.66 20.91
N ILE A 55 13.91 -11.45 22.06
CA ILE A 55 12.65 -10.70 22.12
C ILE A 55 12.87 -9.23 21.72
N GLN A 56 13.93 -8.60 22.24
CA GLN A 56 14.31 -7.23 21.87
C GLN A 56 14.64 -7.10 20.38
N GLN A 57 15.39 -8.05 19.82
CA GLN A 57 15.71 -8.07 18.39
C GLN A 57 14.45 -8.23 17.53
N THR A 58 13.53 -9.12 17.91
CA THR A 58 12.25 -9.27 17.22
C THR A 58 11.42 -8.00 17.29
N ALA A 59 11.31 -7.36 18.47
CA ALA A 59 10.61 -6.08 18.61
C ALA A 59 11.23 -4.99 17.71
N GLN A 60 12.56 -4.91 17.65
CA GLN A 60 13.24 -3.95 16.78
C GLN A 60 12.95 -4.22 15.30
N GLN A 61 13.02 -5.47 14.85
CA GLN A 61 12.72 -5.83 13.46
C GLN A 61 11.28 -5.46 13.06
N LEU A 62 10.32 -5.59 13.99
CA LEU A 62 8.94 -5.20 13.75
C LEU A 62 8.77 -3.68 13.69
N LEU A 63 9.46 -2.92 14.54
CA LEU A 63 9.49 -1.45 14.47
C LEU A 63 10.11 -0.95 13.16
N ASP A 64 11.19 -1.59 12.72
CA ASP A 64 11.84 -1.27 11.45
C ASP A 64 10.89 -1.57 10.26
N ALA A 65 10.15 -2.68 10.33
CA ALA A 65 9.14 -3.02 9.33
C ALA A 65 7.99 -2.01 9.31
N GLY A 66 7.49 -1.59 10.48
CA GLY A 66 6.46 -0.54 10.59
C GLY A 66 6.92 0.77 9.95
N THR A 67 8.14 1.21 10.26
CA THR A 67 8.75 2.41 9.64
C THR A 67 8.85 2.29 8.12
N ALA A 68 9.22 1.11 7.61
CA ALA A 68 9.30 0.86 6.18
C ALA A 68 7.92 0.91 5.49
N LEU A 69 6.87 0.41 6.17
CA LEU A 69 5.49 0.50 5.68
C LEU A 69 4.98 1.94 5.69
N GLU A 70 5.25 2.73 6.73
CA GLU A 70 4.92 4.16 6.78
C GLU A 70 5.54 4.90 5.58
N ARG A 71 6.83 4.68 5.31
CA ARG A 71 7.50 5.26 4.13
C ARG A 71 6.90 4.78 2.81
N ALA A 72 6.43 3.53 2.74
CA ALA A 72 5.75 3.01 1.56
C ALA A 72 4.42 3.75 1.34
N VAL A 73 3.65 4.03 2.39
CA VAL A 73 2.43 4.85 2.32
C VAL A 73 2.75 6.29 1.92
N GLU A 74 3.78 6.92 2.49
CA GLU A 74 4.22 8.26 2.10
C GLU A 74 4.60 8.31 0.62
N THR A 75 5.39 7.34 0.14
CA THR A 75 5.78 7.25 -1.27
C THR A 75 4.56 7.01 -2.16
N LEU A 76 3.65 6.13 -1.74
CA LEU A 76 2.42 5.83 -2.45
C LEU A 76 1.43 7.00 -2.40
N THR A 77 1.52 7.94 -1.49
CA THR A 77 0.63 9.10 -1.42
C THR A 77 1.29 10.39 -1.90
N GLU A 78 2.52 10.31 -2.43
CA GLU A 78 3.33 11.49 -2.78
C GLU A 78 3.41 12.48 -1.59
N ASN A 79 3.68 11.95 -0.39
CA ASN A 79 3.68 12.70 0.88
C ASN A 79 2.33 13.39 1.20
N GLY A 80 1.22 12.80 0.76
CA GLY A 80 -0.12 13.38 0.90
C GLY A 80 -0.47 14.42 -0.17
N GLU A 81 0.40 14.69 -1.14
CA GLU A 81 0.06 15.54 -2.31
C GLU A 81 -0.93 14.86 -3.24
N TRP A 82 -0.93 13.52 -3.27
CA TRP A 82 -1.91 12.76 -4.02
C TRP A 82 -3.20 12.58 -3.21
N VAL A 83 -4.27 13.27 -3.64
CA VAL A 83 -5.63 13.12 -3.11
C VAL A 83 -6.52 12.58 -4.25
N PRO A 84 -7.09 11.37 -4.14
CA PRO A 84 -7.90 10.76 -5.21
C PRO A 84 -9.30 11.38 -5.39
N PHE A 85 -9.62 12.46 -4.66
CA PHE A 85 -10.91 13.14 -4.68
C PHE A 85 -10.77 14.66 -4.57
#